data_AF-A0A2E0THV0-F1
#
_entry.id   AF-A0A2E0THV0-F1
#
_cell.length_a   1.000
_cell.length_b   1.000
_cell.length_c   1.000
_cell.angle_alpha   90.00
_cell.angle_beta   90.00
_cell.angle_gamma   90.00
#
_symmetry.space_group_name_H-M   'P 1'
#
loop_
_entity.id
_entity.type
_entity.pdbx_description
1 polymer ?
#
loop_
_entity_poly.entity_id
_entity_poly.type
_entity_poly.pdbx_seq_one_letter_code
_entity_poly.pdbx_strand_id
1 'polypeptide(L)'
;MLALALVACGQTIDATPDGGVGAIDAAPVPARRLERLGEPGRTLVFEEETELAVRLLDGDGLPLAGEAVRFVFDGRAHDSTLSSVDARTDAAGVATTGLVAGTTRAAFRVRASAEGADAVFFDVGVSDRGFGQLAVTLSYEGERTATTRGAGVFADTLCEDEVTTLGRGDRFRVQPPDGEPIGFVGLAAGVSYAVVGRLEGPEGDVLARGCVDGVEVEAEGRAEVEVALEDLPLTPRGSYAGEIHFEPGDTTALSVEQADALRELADETAATLMLDSIEAQLLAAGAVGAAEAVSDARTSDDLDGRWGEALAREGVGPAEGMKALAALLEERLQQVEVRGTLRVAEDETVSLLEGRVRVGAIDGELVSLDPARTGLEIEAARVDARVEDAGERLVIEALRLNLPLSWLVRAVVLEEAGEERTRRALLAEWGGCGDLPTDAVLEGRCDAVCLEAACAEVSTALLASLDAALMGLDALRGEVVLAGEVALEDASADLLVDTMDAVLEGAWTGEAATSPDRFDAELAATRIAPPP
;
A
#
# COMPACT_ATOMS: atom_id res chain seq x y z
N MET A 1 -52.95 23.06 -42.45
CA MET A 1 -54.07 22.57 -41.61
C MET A 1 -53.84 23.12 -40.20
N LEU A 2 -54.83 23.85 -39.67
CA LEU A 2 -54.99 24.59 -38.39
C LEU A 2 -53.94 24.37 -37.27
N ALA A 3 -53.36 25.36 -36.56
CA ALA A 3 -53.80 26.63 -35.93
C ALA A 3 -54.09 26.54 -34.41
N LEU A 4 -53.46 27.46 -33.66
CA LEU A 4 -53.74 28.10 -32.32
C LEU A 4 -52.48 28.03 -31.41
N ALA A 5 -51.71 29.08 -31.11
CA ALA A 5 -51.92 30.48 -30.69
C ALA A 5 -52.39 30.66 -29.22
N LEU A 6 -51.48 31.12 -28.35
CA LEU A 6 -51.77 32.07 -27.28
C LEU A 6 -50.54 32.92 -26.89
N VAL A 7 -50.81 34.21 -26.86
CA VAL A 7 -50.03 35.44 -26.57
C VAL A 7 -50.22 35.70 -25.03
N ALA A 8 -49.42 36.39 -24.21
CA ALA A 8 -48.75 37.68 -24.34
C ALA A 8 -47.84 38.02 -23.13
N CYS A 9 -46.78 38.78 -23.40
CA CYS A 9 -46.22 39.96 -22.71
C CYS A 9 -46.10 40.09 -21.17
N GLY A 10 -44.92 40.54 -20.71
CA GLY A 10 -44.82 41.41 -19.52
C GLY A 10 -43.45 41.58 -18.84
N GLN A 11 -42.60 42.47 -19.37
CA GLN A 11 -41.65 43.39 -18.71
C GLN A 11 -40.73 43.00 -17.52
N THR A 12 -39.42 43.11 -17.80
CA THR A 12 -38.28 43.71 -17.02
C THR A 12 -38.39 43.89 -15.50
N ILE A 13 -37.48 43.25 -14.77
CA ILE A 13 -36.86 43.77 -13.54
C ILE A 13 -35.35 43.40 -13.55
N ASP A 14 -34.50 44.42 -13.48
CA ASP A 14 -33.09 44.32 -13.08
C ASP A 14 -33.00 43.74 -11.66
N ALA A 15 -32.32 42.62 -11.51
CA ALA A 15 -31.88 42.12 -10.23
C ALA A 15 -30.46 41.56 -10.37
N THR A 16 -29.49 42.38 -9.99
CA THR A 16 -28.17 41.97 -9.55
C THR A 16 -28.29 40.85 -8.50
N PRO A 17 -27.69 39.66 -8.70
CA PRO A 17 -27.44 38.75 -7.60
C PRO A 17 -26.19 39.25 -6.86
N ASP A 18 -26.43 40.08 -5.85
CA ASP A 18 -25.50 40.24 -4.73
C ASP A 18 -25.59 38.95 -3.90
N GLY A 19 -24.84 37.93 -4.35
CA GLY A 19 -24.75 36.61 -3.73
C GLY A 19 -23.56 36.58 -2.80
N GLY A 20 -23.84 36.89 -1.53
CA GLY A 20 -22.87 37.03 -0.46
C GLY A 20 -21.84 35.90 -0.39
N VAL A 21 -20.60 36.34 -0.17
CA VAL A 21 -19.51 35.58 0.44
C VAL A 21 -20.04 34.55 1.43
N GLY A 22 -19.80 33.27 1.10
CA GLY A 22 -20.01 32.16 2.01
C GLY A 22 -19.29 32.44 3.32
N ALA A 23 -20.03 32.30 4.42
CA ALA A 23 -19.47 32.26 5.74
C ALA A 23 -18.39 31.17 5.76
N ILE A 24 -17.16 31.61 5.98
CA ILE A 24 -16.04 30.75 6.29
C ILE A 24 -16.44 30.03 7.58
N ASP A 25 -16.39 28.70 7.59
CA ASP A 25 -16.57 27.86 8.78
C ASP A 25 -15.58 28.33 9.86
N ALA A 26 -16.04 29.23 10.72
CA ALA A 26 -15.35 29.55 11.95
C ALA A 26 -15.51 28.32 12.85
N ALA A 27 -14.38 27.72 13.22
CA ALA A 27 -14.35 26.70 14.27
C ALA A 27 -15.24 27.15 15.45
N PRO A 28 -16.04 26.24 16.05
CA PRO A 28 -16.88 26.59 17.18
C PRO A 28 -15.98 27.19 18.27
N VAL A 29 -16.11 28.50 18.49
CA VAL A 29 -15.44 29.19 19.59
C VAL A 29 -15.91 28.49 20.86
N PRO A 30 -15.01 28.04 21.76
CA PRO A 30 -15.44 27.45 23.02
C PRO A 30 -16.33 28.48 23.72
N ALA A 31 -17.58 28.12 23.95
CA ALA A 31 -18.59 29.02 24.48
C ALA A 31 -18.32 29.42 25.94
N ARG A 32 -17.25 28.89 26.56
CA ARG A 32 -16.78 29.25 27.90
C ARG A 32 -15.25 29.32 27.89
N ARG A 33 -14.69 30.18 28.72
CA ARG A 33 -13.23 30.36 28.85
C ARG A 33 -12.82 30.33 30.31
N LEU A 34 -11.76 29.58 30.62
CA LEU A 34 -11.16 29.53 31.94
C LEU A 34 -9.87 30.36 31.94
N GLU A 35 -9.75 31.30 32.87
CA GLU A 35 -8.60 32.19 32.98
C GLU A 35 -7.91 31.98 34.34
N ARG A 36 -6.58 31.83 34.36
CA ARG A 36 -5.83 31.82 35.63
C ARG A 36 -5.75 33.20 36.22
N LEU A 37 -5.91 33.30 37.53
CA LEU A 37 -5.66 34.52 38.29
C LEU A 37 -4.31 34.40 39.03
N GLY A 38 -3.48 35.42 38.89
CA GLY A 38 -2.14 35.46 39.45
C GLY A 38 -1.08 34.83 38.55
N GLU A 39 0.10 34.56 39.12
CA GLU A 39 1.24 34.05 38.36
C GLU A 39 0.99 32.60 37.88
N PRO A 40 1.56 32.20 36.74
CA PRO A 40 1.42 30.83 36.24
C PRO A 40 2.29 29.82 37.01
N GLY A 41 3.36 30.29 37.68
CA GLY A 41 4.26 29.47 38.49
C GLY A 41 4.07 29.68 39.99
N ARG A 42 4.28 28.64 40.79
CA ARG A 42 4.39 28.66 42.25
C ARG A 42 5.67 27.96 42.65
N THR A 43 6.50 28.65 43.40
CA THR A 43 7.71 28.08 44.00
C THR A 43 7.52 28.09 45.50
N LEU A 44 7.42 26.92 46.11
CA LEU A 44 7.01 26.76 47.50
C LEU A 44 8.12 26.05 48.29
N VAL A 45 8.43 26.55 49.49
CA VAL A 45 9.23 25.77 50.44
C VAL A 45 8.37 24.66 51.07
N PHE A 46 8.99 23.72 51.78
CA PHE A 46 8.25 22.62 52.40
C PHE A 46 7.17 23.14 53.35
N GLU A 47 6.00 22.51 53.30
CA GLU A 47 4.81 22.84 54.10
C GLU A 47 4.25 24.26 53.87
N GLU A 48 4.75 25.01 52.88
CA GLU A 48 4.19 26.30 52.51
C GLU A 48 2.81 26.14 51.87
N GLU A 49 1.89 27.03 52.24
CA GLU A 49 0.54 27.07 51.72
C GLU A 49 0.38 28.23 50.73
N THR A 50 -0.30 27.97 49.61
CA THR A 50 -0.67 28.99 48.63
C THR A 50 -2.10 28.78 48.12
N GLU A 51 -2.69 29.82 47.55
CA GLU A 51 -4.00 29.74 46.90
C GLU A 51 -3.84 29.75 45.37
N LEU A 52 -4.55 28.83 44.72
CA LEU A 52 -4.72 28.79 43.28
C LEU A 52 -6.12 29.29 42.93
N ALA A 53 -6.22 30.21 41.99
CA ALA A 53 -7.48 30.85 41.63
C ALA A 53 -7.65 30.89 40.11
N VAL A 54 -8.85 30.56 39.64
CA VAL A 54 -9.24 30.68 38.22
C VAL A 54 -10.58 31.39 38.11
N ARG A 55 -10.81 32.08 37.00
CA ARG A 55 -12.09 32.69 36.64
C ARG A 55 -12.70 31.99 35.44
N LEU A 56 -13.95 31.55 35.57
CA LEU A 56 -14.73 31.00 34.48
C LEU A 56 -15.64 32.08 33.88
N LEU A 57 -15.55 32.24 32.57
CA LEU A 57 -16.32 33.19 31.78
C LEU A 57 -17.16 32.44 30.74
N ASP A 58 -18.29 33.03 30.34
CA ASP A 58 -19.05 32.58 29.17
C ASP A 58 -18.48 33.14 27.86
N GLY A 59 -19.16 32.88 26.74
CA GLY A 59 -18.76 33.28 25.40
C GLY A 59 -18.79 34.79 25.18
N ASP A 60 -19.55 35.52 26.01
CA ASP A 60 -19.62 36.98 26.00
C ASP A 60 -18.60 37.61 26.98
N GLY A 61 -17.81 36.78 27.68
CA GLY A 61 -16.82 37.21 28.66
C GLY A 61 -17.40 37.59 30.02
N LEU A 62 -18.66 37.22 30.32
CA LEU A 62 -19.28 37.46 31.62
C LEU A 62 -18.93 36.34 32.61
N PRO A 63 -18.71 36.66 33.89
CA PRO A 63 -18.40 35.66 34.90
C PRO A 63 -19.58 34.72 35.16
N LEU A 64 -19.29 33.41 35.20
CA LEU A 64 -20.27 32.37 35.49
C LEU A 64 -20.21 31.94 36.95
N ALA A 65 -21.25 32.22 37.73
CA ALA A 65 -21.33 31.90 39.16
C ALA A 65 -21.97 30.52 39.43
N GLY A 66 -21.48 29.83 40.46
CA GLY A 66 -22.00 28.54 40.91
C GLY A 66 -21.61 27.33 40.05
N GLU A 67 -20.80 27.52 39.00
CA GLU A 67 -20.31 26.45 38.13
C GLU A 67 -19.19 25.65 38.83
N ALA A 68 -19.03 24.39 38.45
CA ALA A 68 -18.01 23.52 39.02
C ALA A 68 -16.67 23.69 38.28
N VAL A 69 -15.59 23.84 39.05
CA VAL A 69 -14.21 23.81 38.56
C VAL A 69 -13.47 22.72 39.31
N ARG A 70 -12.83 21.81 38.56
CA ARG A 70 -12.06 20.70 39.12
C ARG A 70 -10.56 21.01 39.06
N PHE A 71 -9.90 20.88 40.20
CA PHE A 71 -8.45 20.98 40.35
C PHE A 71 -7.86 19.59 40.60
N VAL A 72 -6.89 19.20 39.78
CA VAL A 72 -6.19 17.91 39.93
C VAL A 72 -4.70 18.10 39.75
N PHE A 73 -3.91 17.29 40.45
CA PHE A 73 -2.49 17.16 40.14
C PHE A 73 -2.30 16.53 38.77
N ASP A 74 -1.30 17.02 38.06
CA ASP A 74 -0.87 16.56 36.75
C ASP A 74 0.67 16.47 36.80
N GLY A 75 1.18 15.24 36.83
CA GLY A 75 2.55 14.92 37.21
C GLY A 75 2.69 14.42 38.66
N ARG A 76 3.92 14.15 39.10
CA ARG A 76 4.20 13.61 40.44
C ARG A 76 4.28 14.69 41.51
N ALA A 77 3.18 14.87 42.25
CA ALA A 77 3.08 15.84 43.35
C ALA A 77 3.63 15.35 44.70
N HIS A 78 4.05 14.07 44.79
CA HIS A 78 4.50 13.41 46.02
C HIS A 78 3.51 13.56 47.18
N ASP A 79 3.93 14.17 48.28
CA ASP A 79 3.15 14.38 49.50
C ASP A 79 2.46 15.75 49.56
N SER A 80 2.40 16.48 48.45
CA SER A 80 1.64 17.74 48.34
C SER A 80 0.13 17.48 48.36
N THR A 81 -0.66 18.42 48.88
CA THR A 81 -2.11 18.25 49.03
C THR A 81 -2.90 19.46 48.54
N LEU A 82 -4.13 19.21 48.05
CA LEU A 82 -5.11 20.25 47.71
C LEU A 82 -6.20 20.28 48.80
N SER A 83 -6.61 21.47 49.21
CA SER A 83 -7.68 21.63 50.20
C SER A 83 -9.04 21.20 49.65
N SER A 84 -9.27 21.34 48.34
CA SER A 84 -10.39 20.75 47.62
C SER A 84 -10.02 20.43 46.18
N VAL A 85 -10.52 19.32 45.65
CA VAL A 85 -10.39 18.97 44.21
C VAL A 85 -11.57 19.48 43.38
N ASP A 86 -12.69 19.81 44.01
CA ASP A 86 -13.87 20.37 43.37
C ASP A 86 -14.23 21.70 44.07
N ALA A 87 -14.20 22.79 43.32
CA ALA A 87 -14.56 24.12 43.78
C ALA A 87 -15.75 24.66 42.97
N ARG A 88 -16.52 25.58 43.55
CA ARG A 88 -17.59 26.27 42.84
C ARG A 88 -17.23 27.73 42.64
N THR A 89 -17.54 28.27 41.47
CA THR A 89 -17.30 29.67 41.19
C THR A 89 -18.20 30.58 42.03
N ASP A 90 -17.66 31.71 42.49
CA ASP A 90 -18.41 32.73 43.21
C ASP A 90 -19.16 33.69 42.26
N ALA A 91 -19.73 34.77 42.79
CA ALA A 91 -20.45 35.78 42.00
C ALA A 91 -19.56 36.51 40.96
N ALA A 92 -18.25 36.48 41.12
CA ALA A 92 -17.27 37.02 40.18
C ALA A 92 -16.72 35.94 39.23
N GLY A 93 -17.32 34.74 39.23
CA GLY A 93 -16.90 33.61 38.41
C GLY A 93 -15.61 32.96 38.89
N VAL A 94 -15.15 33.26 40.11
CA VAL A 94 -13.85 32.81 40.63
C VAL A 94 -14.00 31.54 41.45
N ALA A 95 -13.20 30.52 41.13
CA ALA A 95 -13.04 29.32 41.94
C ALA A 95 -11.61 29.25 42.50
N THR A 96 -11.47 28.92 43.78
CA THR A 96 -10.16 28.81 44.44
C THR A 96 -9.97 27.46 45.12
N THR A 97 -8.70 27.04 45.24
CA THR A 97 -8.28 25.93 46.09
C THR A 97 -6.97 26.29 46.79
N GLY A 98 -6.79 25.79 48.00
CA GLY A 98 -5.50 25.82 48.69
C GLY A 98 -4.61 24.68 48.19
N LEU A 99 -3.32 24.95 48.09
CA LEU A 99 -2.27 23.99 47.82
C LEU A 99 -1.27 24.05 48.97
N VAL A 100 -1.00 22.91 49.58
CA VAL A 100 0.05 22.74 50.60
C VAL A 100 1.18 21.95 49.99
N ALA A 101 2.38 22.54 49.99
CA ALA A 101 3.59 21.88 49.51
C ALA A 101 3.98 20.71 50.42
N GLY A 102 4.38 19.60 49.82
CA GLY A 102 4.92 18.45 50.55
C GLY A 102 6.29 18.72 51.19
N THR A 103 6.86 17.67 51.77
CA THR A 103 8.22 17.64 52.33
C THR A 103 9.24 17.03 51.38
N THR A 104 8.79 16.59 50.20
CA THR A 104 9.64 16.07 49.12
C THR A 104 9.86 17.12 48.05
N ARG A 105 11.09 17.25 47.56
CA ARG A 105 11.37 18.11 46.39
C ARG A 105 10.62 17.58 45.19
N ALA A 106 9.92 18.47 44.47
CA ALA A 106 9.07 18.08 43.37
C ALA A 106 8.92 19.21 42.35
N ALA A 107 8.61 18.84 41.11
CA ALA A 107 8.11 19.77 40.11
C ALA A 107 6.92 19.12 39.41
N PHE A 108 5.74 19.73 39.47
CA PHE A 108 4.50 19.18 38.91
C PHE A 108 3.57 20.30 38.42
N ARG A 109 2.39 19.95 37.90
CA ARG A 109 1.34 20.92 37.54
C ARG A 109 0.06 20.69 38.31
N VAL A 110 -0.72 21.75 38.49
CA VAL A 110 -2.12 21.65 38.88
C VAL A 110 -2.98 22.06 37.69
N ARG A 111 -3.79 21.11 37.19
CA ARG A 111 -4.74 21.34 36.11
C ARG A 111 -6.08 21.77 36.70
N ALA A 112 -6.57 22.94 36.30
CA ALA A 112 -7.92 23.41 36.55
C ALA A 112 -8.77 23.22 35.28
N SER A 113 -9.96 22.63 35.41
CA SER A 113 -10.85 22.35 34.28
C SER A 113 -12.31 22.60 34.64
N ALA A 114 -13.09 23.02 33.64
CA ALA A 114 -14.52 23.26 33.74
C ALA A 114 -15.21 22.76 32.46
N GLU A 115 -16.50 22.40 32.55
CA GLU A 115 -17.25 21.92 31.40
C GLU A 115 -17.37 23.01 30.32
N GLY A 116 -17.00 22.66 29.09
CA GLY A 116 -17.07 23.54 27.93
C GLY A 116 -15.99 24.62 27.84
N ALA A 117 -14.94 24.56 28.67
CA ALA A 117 -13.80 25.47 28.65
C ALA A 117 -12.47 24.71 28.58
N ASP A 118 -11.48 25.30 27.90
CA ASP A 118 -10.12 24.76 27.89
C ASP A 118 -9.49 24.77 29.28
N ALA A 119 -8.74 23.72 29.61
CA ALA A 119 -8.08 23.61 30.90
C ALA A 119 -6.90 24.58 31.02
N VAL A 120 -6.66 25.06 32.23
CA VAL A 120 -5.49 25.89 32.55
C VAL A 120 -4.61 25.22 33.59
N PHE A 121 -3.30 25.53 33.53
CA PHE A 121 -2.29 24.84 34.34
C PHE A 121 -1.50 25.83 35.19
N PHE A 122 -1.25 25.47 36.45
CA PHE A 122 -0.28 26.12 37.32
C PHE A 122 0.96 25.23 37.42
N ASP A 123 2.14 25.78 37.18
CA ASP A 123 3.39 25.08 37.43
C ASP A 123 3.77 25.22 38.89
N VAL A 124 4.10 24.11 39.55
CA VAL A 124 4.50 24.11 40.95
C VAL A 124 5.87 23.48 41.09
N GLY A 125 6.78 24.19 41.75
CA GLY A 125 8.04 23.67 42.27
C GLY A 125 8.00 23.66 43.79
N VAL A 126 8.44 22.56 44.40
CA VAL A 126 8.60 22.41 45.85
C VAL A 126 10.07 22.18 46.15
N SER A 127 10.69 23.05 46.95
CA SER A 127 12.12 22.95 47.26
C SER A 127 12.54 23.65 48.55
N ASP A 128 13.43 23.02 49.31
CA ASP A 128 14.17 23.61 50.43
C ASP A 128 15.51 24.24 50.02
N ARG A 129 15.91 24.09 48.75
CA ARG A 129 17.22 24.52 48.23
C ARG A 129 17.14 25.63 47.20
N GLY A 130 15.96 26.23 47.03
CA GLY A 130 15.70 27.23 46.01
C GLY A 130 15.30 26.62 44.67
N PHE A 131 15.22 27.49 43.65
CA PHE A 131 14.67 27.17 42.34
C PHE A 131 15.48 27.79 41.23
N GLY A 132 15.50 27.16 40.06
CA GLY A 132 16.08 27.75 38.87
C GLY A 132 15.24 27.53 37.62
N GLN A 133 15.89 27.70 36.48
CA GLN A 133 15.26 27.64 35.16
C GLN A 133 15.99 26.64 34.26
N LEU A 134 15.25 26.04 33.34
CA LEU A 134 15.79 25.19 32.29
C LEU A 134 15.27 25.67 30.93
N ALA A 135 16.17 25.85 29.97
CA ALA A 135 15.83 26.07 28.58
C ALA A 135 16.16 24.82 27.77
N VAL A 136 15.17 24.25 27.08
CA VAL A 136 15.31 23.05 26.27
C VAL A 136 15.24 23.40 24.80
N THR A 137 16.29 23.08 24.05
CA THR A 137 16.30 23.16 22.60
C THR A 137 16.10 21.76 22.03
N LEU A 138 15.20 21.62 21.05
CA LEU A 138 14.95 20.35 20.37
C LEU A 138 15.59 20.41 18.98
N SER A 139 16.51 19.50 18.69
CA SER A 139 17.06 19.29 17.35
C SER A 139 16.42 18.06 16.72
N TYR A 140 16.06 18.17 15.45
CA TYR A 140 15.41 17.09 14.70
C TYR A 140 15.82 17.21 13.24
N GLU A 141 16.50 16.18 12.72
CA GLU A 141 17.01 16.12 11.35
C GLU A 141 16.12 15.27 10.43
N GLY A 142 15.11 14.57 10.97
CA GLY A 142 14.17 13.77 10.20
C GLY A 142 13.11 14.59 9.47
N GLU A 143 12.25 13.90 8.71
CA GLU A 143 11.28 14.50 7.78
C GLU A 143 9.82 14.28 8.21
N ARG A 144 9.56 13.71 9.40
CA ARG A 144 8.19 13.43 9.86
C ARG A 144 7.40 14.72 10.05
N THR A 145 6.17 14.71 9.52
CA THR A 145 5.22 15.81 9.72
C THR A 145 4.55 15.67 11.08
N ALA A 146 4.69 16.69 11.93
CA ALA A 146 4.18 16.68 13.28
C ALA A 146 3.20 17.83 13.53
N THR A 147 2.23 17.60 14.40
CA THR A 147 1.33 18.68 14.86
C THR A 147 1.88 19.38 16.10
N THR A 148 2.57 18.63 16.96
CA THR A 148 3.09 19.14 18.23
C THR A 148 4.54 18.74 18.38
N ARG A 149 5.37 19.72 18.75
CA ARG A 149 6.74 19.49 19.18
C ARG A 149 6.87 20.03 20.61
N GLY A 150 7.40 19.25 21.54
CA GLY A 150 7.43 19.66 22.94
C GLY A 150 8.43 18.88 23.79
N ALA A 151 8.64 19.37 25.00
CA ALA A 151 9.53 18.74 25.97
C ALA A 151 8.80 18.48 27.28
N GLY A 152 9.14 17.37 27.91
CA GLY A 152 8.72 16.97 29.25
C GLY A 152 9.93 16.90 30.18
N VAL A 153 9.76 17.35 31.42
CA VAL A 153 10.76 17.15 32.48
C VAL A 153 10.23 16.16 33.51
N PHE A 154 11.09 15.23 33.94
CA PHE A 154 10.79 14.21 34.93
C PHE A 154 11.76 14.36 36.09
N ALA A 155 11.24 14.66 37.29
CA ALA A 155 12.06 14.79 38.50
C ALA A 155 12.50 13.41 39.01
N ASP A 156 13.76 13.27 39.43
CA ASP A 156 14.33 12.05 40.03
C ASP A 156 14.01 10.78 39.21
N THR A 157 14.30 10.83 37.91
CA THR A 157 13.98 9.77 36.94
C THR A 157 15.04 9.75 35.85
N LEU A 158 15.26 8.59 35.26
CA LEU A 158 16.20 8.36 34.17
C LEU A 158 15.47 8.12 32.84
N CYS A 159 16.13 8.36 31.73
CA CYS A 159 15.61 8.17 30.37
C CYS A 159 15.24 6.72 30.08
N GLU A 160 15.84 5.76 30.79
CA GLU A 160 15.54 4.33 30.70
C GLU A 160 14.27 3.93 31.46
N ASP A 161 13.77 4.78 32.35
CA ASP A 161 12.57 4.49 33.13
C ASP A 161 11.32 4.50 32.23
N GLU A 162 10.45 3.51 32.41
CA GLU A 162 9.21 3.34 31.61
C GLU A 162 8.33 4.60 31.61
N VAL A 163 8.29 5.34 32.72
CA VAL A 163 7.52 6.57 32.86
C VAL A 163 7.95 7.67 31.87
N THR A 164 9.23 7.71 31.48
CA THR A 164 9.74 8.68 30.49
C THR A 164 9.37 8.30 29.06
N THR A 165 9.10 7.01 28.84
CA THR A 165 8.68 6.45 27.56
C THR A 165 7.18 6.64 27.35
N LEU A 166 6.36 6.35 28.35
CA LEU A 166 4.90 6.41 28.25
C LEU A 166 4.30 7.77 28.61
N GLY A 167 4.90 8.50 29.56
CA GLY A 167 4.37 9.77 30.07
C GLY A 167 4.83 11.00 29.30
N ARG A 168 4.08 12.11 29.37
CA ARG A 168 4.49 13.40 28.79
C ARG A 168 5.44 14.22 29.67
N GLY A 169 5.69 13.81 30.92
CA GLY A 169 6.50 14.55 31.89
C GLY A 169 5.70 15.03 33.08
N ASP A 170 6.37 15.27 34.21
CA ASP A 170 5.75 15.92 35.37
C ASP A 170 5.37 17.37 35.03
N ARG A 171 6.15 17.99 34.15
CA ARG A 171 5.80 19.23 33.47
C ARG A 171 6.09 19.08 31.99
N PHE A 172 5.08 19.34 31.17
CA PHE A 172 5.19 19.35 29.71
C PHE A 172 4.93 20.74 29.14
N ARG A 173 5.70 21.11 28.11
CA ARG A 173 5.57 22.37 27.39
C ARG A 173 5.74 22.11 25.90
N VAL A 174 4.85 22.71 25.11
CA VAL A 174 4.94 22.72 23.65
C VAL A 174 5.92 23.83 23.24
N GLN A 175 6.68 23.57 22.18
CA GLN A 175 7.59 24.54 21.60
C GLN A 175 6.82 25.72 21.02
N PRO A 176 7.24 26.96 21.31
CA PRO A 176 6.70 28.14 20.66
C PRO A 176 6.82 28.08 19.12
N PRO A 177 5.87 28.65 18.36
CA PRO A 177 5.88 28.60 16.88
C PRO A 177 7.09 29.27 16.22
N ASP A 178 7.77 30.17 16.92
CA ASP A 178 8.98 30.86 16.46
C ASP A 178 10.26 30.01 16.65
N GLY A 179 10.13 28.80 17.21
CA GLY A 179 11.24 27.89 17.44
C GLY A 179 12.10 28.25 18.66
N GLU A 180 11.67 29.19 19.50
CA GLU A 180 12.39 29.53 20.72
C GLU A 180 12.57 28.31 21.66
N PRO A 181 13.63 28.28 22.49
CA PRO A 181 13.82 27.22 23.48
C PRO A 181 12.65 27.12 24.44
N ILE A 182 12.29 25.88 24.78
CA ILE A 182 11.21 25.57 25.70
C ILE A 182 11.67 25.88 27.13
N GLY A 183 11.08 26.92 27.73
CA GLY A 183 11.40 27.36 29.08
C GLY A 183 10.61 26.65 30.17
N PHE A 184 11.31 26.09 31.15
CA PHE A 184 10.77 25.64 32.42
C PHE A 184 11.31 26.53 33.54
N VAL A 185 10.41 27.21 34.26
CA VAL A 185 10.75 28.08 35.38
C VAL A 185 10.34 27.46 36.71
N GLY A 186 11.07 27.76 37.79
CA GLY A 186 10.71 27.29 39.12
C GLY A 186 10.95 25.79 39.31
N LEU A 187 11.99 25.23 38.67
CA LEU A 187 12.42 23.86 38.91
C LEU A 187 13.20 23.79 40.22
N ALA A 188 12.98 22.74 41.01
CA ALA A 188 13.60 22.57 42.32
C ALA A 188 15.12 22.37 42.17
N ALA A 189 15.90 23.19 42.85
CA ALA A 189 17.36 23.07 42.80
C ALA A 189 17.85 21.80 43.52
N GLY A 190 18.89 21.17 42.96
CA GLY A 190 19.47 19.93 43.50
C GLY A 190 18.58 18.69 43.34
N VAL A 191 17.68 18.71 42.35
CA VAL A 191 16.96 17.55 41.80
C VAL A 191 17.57 17.23 40.45
N SER A 192 17.74 15.95 40.15
CA SER A 192 18.18 15.50 38.84
C SER A 192 16.97 15.28 37.94
N TYR A 193 17.00 15.82 36.72
CA TYR A 193 15.91 15.72 35.76
C TYR A 193 16.31 14.88 34.54
N ALA A 194 15.40 14.01 34.11
CA ALA A 194 15.38 13.53 32.72
C ALA A 194 14.54 14.49 31.88
N VAL A 195 15.09 14.91 30.74
CA VAL A 195 14.43 15.83 29.81
C VAL A 195 14.13 15.08 28.53
N VAL A 196 12.84 14.87 28.26
CA VAL A 196 12.37 14.11 27.10
C VAL A 196 11.80 15.07 26.07
N GLY A 197 12.39 15.08 24.87
CA GLY A 197 11.82 15.75 23.71
C GLY A 197 10.88 14.80 22.96
N ARG A 198 9.78 15.35 22.44
CA ARG A 198 8.75 14.60 21.71
C ARG A 198 8.31 15.36 20.47
N LEU A 199 8.15 14.61 19.39
CA LEU A 199 7.46 15.00 18.18
C LEU A 199 6.18 14.17 18.09
N GLU A 200 5.01 14.81 18.07
CA GLU A 200 3.71 14.14 18.09
C GLU A 200 2.91 14.42 16.80
N GLY A 201 2.29 13.37 16.26
CA GLY A 201 1.42 13.38 15.09
C GLY A 201 0.02 13.94 15.39
N PRO A 202 -0.90 13.94 14.41
CA PRO A 202 -2.26 14.49 14.55
C PRO A 202 -3.11 13.83 15.64
N GLU A 203 -2.96 12.52 15.84
CA GLU A 203 -3.72 11.76 16.85
C GLU A 203 -3.01 11.70 18.22
N GLY A 204 -1.83 12.30 18.33
CA GLY A 204 -1.02 12.35 19.54
C GLY A 204 0.02 11.24 19.65
N ASP A 205 0.18 10.41 18.63
CA ASP A 205 1.24 9.42 18.51
C ASP A 205 2.61 10.08 18.51
N VAL A 206 3.56 9.49 19.23
CA VAL A 206 4.93 9.98 19.27
C VAL A 206 5.64 9.48 18.02
N LEU A 207 6.09 10.38 17.14
CA LEU A 207 6.76 10.07 15.88
C LEU A 207 8.28 10.05 16.03
N ALA A 208 8.81 10.91 16.89
CA ALA A 208 10.23 10.98 17.20
C ALA A 208 10.42 11.33 18.67
N ARG A 209 11.49 10.81 19.27
CA ARG A 209 11.80 10.99 20.69
C ARG A 209 13.29 11.19 20.90
N GLY A 210 13.62 11.99 21.90
CA GLY A 210 14.97 12.10 22.44
C GLY A 210 14.93 12.23 23.95
N CYS A 211 16.02 11.88 24.64
CA CYS A 211 16.09 12.06 26.08
C CYS A 211 17.50 12.38 26.57
N VAL A 212 17.61 13.29 27.55
CA VAL A 212 18.86 13.64 28.23
C VAL A 212 18.68 13.46 29.74
N ASP A 213 19.59 12.69 30.35
CA ASP A 213 19.63 12.41 31.77
C ASP A 213 20.50 13.38 32.56
N GLY A 214 20.30 13.39 33.88
CA GLY A 214 21.24 14.02 34.80
C GLY A 214 21.21 15.54 34.76
N VAL A 215 20.16 16.15 34.22
CA VAL A 215 20.06 17.62 34.11
C VAL A 215 19.77 18.19 35.48
N GLU A 216 20.72 18.93 36.03
CA GLU A 216 20.56 19.63 37.31
C GLU A 216 20.38 21.12 37.10
N VAL A 217 19.56 21.73 37.95
CA VAL A 217 19.31 23.18 37.92
C VAL A 217 19.81 23.79 39.22
N GLU A 218 20.65 24.83 39.13
CA GLU A 218 21.13 25.59 40.28
C GLU A 218 20.08 26.59 40.78
N ALA A 219 20.10 26.92 42.07
CA ALA A 219 19.23 27.96 42.63
C ALA A 219 19.55 29.32 42.00
N GLU A 220 18.52 30.03 41.53
CA GLU A 220 18.58 31.27 40.76
C GLU A 220 19.33 31.14 39.42
N GLY A 221 19.76 29.94 39.05
CA GLY A 221 20.48 29.64 37.81
C GLY A 221 19.57 29.33 36.64
N ARG A 222 20.18 29.28 35.45
CA ARG A 222 19.57 28.82 34.20
C ARG A 222 20.44 27.73 33.59
N ALA A 223 19.91 26.52 33.50
CA ALA A 223 20.49 25.43 32.73
C ALA A 223 19.97 25.47 31.29
N GLU A 224 20.78 25.03 30.35
CA GLU A 224 20.39 24.88 28.94
C GLU A 224 20.73 23.46 28.50
N VAL A 225 19.80 22.81 27.81
CA VAL A 225 19.95 21.44 27.33
C VAL A 225 19.46 21.34 25.90
N GLU A 226 20.18 20.60 25.09
CA GLU A 226 19.75 20.22 23.76
C GLU A 226 19.34 18.76 23.78
N VAL A 227 18.16 18.46 23.22
CA VAL A 227 17.66 17.09 23.06
C VAL A 227 17.52 16.81 21.57
N ALA A 228 18.38 15.92 21.06
CA ALA A 228 18.27 15.41 19.71
C ALA A 228 17.13 14.39 19.65
N LEU A 229 16.20 14.59 18.71
CA LEU A 229 15.08 13.70 18.45
C LEU A 229 15.46 12.72 17.34
N GLU A 230 15.19 11.43 17.57
CA GLU A 230 15.35 10.36 16.60
C GLU A 230 13.97 9.80 16.23
N ASP A 231 13.77 9.45 14.97
CA ASP A 231 12.54 8.85 14.49
C ASP A 231 12.27 7.52 15.19
N LEU A 232 10.99 7.28 15.47
CA LEU A 232 10.55 5.98 15.94
C LEU A 232 10.32 5.03 14.77
N PRO A 233 10.58 3.72 14.98
CA PRO A 233 10.43 2.69 13.97
C PRO A 233 9.02 2.69 13.36
N LEU A 234 8.94 2.59 12.03
CA LEU A 234 7.67 2.26 11.38
C LEU A 234 7.27 0.82 11.67
N THR A 235 5.96 0.58 11.73
CA THR A 235 5.37 -0.74 11.97
C THR A 235 4.68 -1.22 10.69
N PRO A 236 5.31 -2.11 9.90
CA PRO A 236 4.73 -2.64 8.66
C PRO A 236 3.64 -3.70 8.90
N ARG A 237 3.19 -3.90 10.14
CA ARG A 237 2.20 -4.93 10.49
C ARG A 237 0.84 -4.59 9.87
N GLY A 238 0.20 -5.59 9.26
CA GLY A 238 -1.12 -5.41 8.67
C GLY A 238 -1.36 -6.28 7.46
N SER A 239 -2.40 -5.92 6.72
CA SER A 239 -2.71 -6.49 5.41
C SER A 239 -2.73 -5.38 4.38
N TYR A 240 -2.15 -5.64 3.22
CA TYR A 240 -1.93 -4.68 2.16
C TYR A 240 -2.45 -5.27 0.85
N ALA A 241 -3.17 -4.48 0.07
CA ALA A 241 -3.49 -4.82 -1.31
C ALA A 241 -2.22 -4.60 -2.12
N GLY A 242 -1.58 -5.69 -2.53
CA GLY A 242 -0.31 -5.69 -3.26
C GLY A 242 -0.51 -5.94 -4.75
N GLU A 243 0.27 -5.23 -5.55
CA GLU A 243 0.36 -5.35 -7.00
C GLU A 243 1.86 -5.49 -7.37
N ILE A 244 2.19 -6.50 -8.17
CA ILE A 244 3.53 -6.75 -8.67
C ILE A 244 3.47 -6.69 -10.19
N HIS A 245 4.11 -5.68 -10.79
CA HIS A 245 4.17 -5.46 -12.23
C HIS A 245 5.52 -5.91 -12.76
N PHE A 246 5.53 -6.77 -13.78
CA PHE A 246 6.75 -7.28 -14.38
C PHE A 246 7.16 -6.35 -15.52
N GLU A 247 8.40 -5.83 -15.52
CA GLU A 247 8.80 -4.86 -16.52
C GLU A 247 8.85 -5.47 -17.94
N PRO A 248 8.37 -4.75 -18.97
CA PRO A 248 8.26 -5.25 -20.34
C PRO A 248 9.60 -5.69 -20.97
N GLY A 249 10.73 -5.11 -20.54
CA GLY A 249 12.01 -5.27 -21.23
C GLY A 249 12.46 -6.73 -21.36
N ASP A 250 12.36 -7.49 -20.28
CA ASP A 250 12.81 -8.87 -20.22
C ASP A 250 11.66 -9.88 -20.42
N THR A 251 10.41 -9.51 -20.13
CA THR A 251 9.24 -10.33 -20.51
C THR A 251 9.03 -10.35 -22.03
N THR A 252 9.42 -9.30 -22.75
CA THR A 252 9.43 -9.28 -24.22
C THR A 252 10.40 -10.31 -24.80
N ALA A 253 11.55 -10.54 -24.17
CA ALA A 253 12.49 -11.57 -24.62
C ALA A 253 11.88 -12.98 -24.48
N LEU A 254 11.18 -13.23 -23.38
CA LEU A 254 10.43 -14.49 -23.15
C LEU A 254 9.33 -14.66 -24.20
N SER A 255 8.56 -13.61 -24.47
CA SER A 255 7.44 -13.68 -25.41
C SER A 255 7.92 -13.88 -26.86
N VAL A 256 9.03 -13.26 -27.25
CA VAL A 256 9.64 -13.42 -28.58
C VAL A 256 10.23 -14.83 -28.76
N GLU A 257 10.95 -15.37 -27.77
CA GLU A 257 11.50 -16.74 -27.84
C GLU A 257 10.39 -17.78 -28.06
N GLN A 258 9.28 -17.65 -27.33
CA GLN A 258 8.14 -18.54 -27.47
C GLN A 258 7.42 -18.37 -28.81
N ALA A 259 7.22 -17.12 -29.24
CA ALA A 259 6.59 -16.82 -30.51
C ALA A 259 7.42 -17.36 -31.69
N ASP A 260 8.75 -17.27 -31.62
CA ASP A 260 9.65 -17.80 -32.64
C ASP A 260 9.65 -19.34 -32.66
N ALA A 261 9.69 -20.00 -31.50
CA ALA A 261 9.55 -21.46 -31.43
C ALA A 261 8.20 -21.95 -32.01
N LEU A 262 7.12 -21.20 -31.79
CA LEU A 262 5.80 -21.46 -32.37
C LEU A 262 5.79 -21.28 -33.89
N ARG A 263 6.44 -20.25 -34.41
CA ARG A 263 6.57 -19.99 -35.85
C ARG A 263 7.41 -21.07 -36.53
N GLU A 264 8.51 -21.50 -35.92
CA GLU A 264 9.34 -22.60 -36.42
C GLU A 264 8.55 -23.91 -36.48
N LEU A 265 7.75 -24.22 -35.45
CA LEU A 265 6.85 -25.38 -35.46
C LEU A 265 5.79 -25.32 -36.58
N ALA A 266 5.38 -24.11 -36.98
CA ALA A 266 4.34 -23.88 -37.98
C ALA A 266 4.84 -24.00 -39.44
N ASP A 267 6.05 -23.55 -39.74
CA ASP A 267 6.48 -23.30 -41.13
C ASP A 267 7.01 -24.54 -41.88
N GLU A 268 7.60 -25.55 -41.21
CA GLU A 268 8.29 -26.63 -41.95
C GLU A 268 7.43 -27.88 -42.27
N THR A 269 6.24 -28.04 -41.67
CA THR A 269 5.50 -29.33 -41.76
C THR A 269 3.99 -29.22 -41.93
N ALA A 270 3.39 -28.03 -41.88
CA ALA A 270 1.92 -27.93 -41.82
C ALA A 270 1.19 -28.49 -43.06
N ALA A 271 1.68 -28.24 -44.28
CA ALA A 271 1.06 -28.80 -45.49
C ALA A 271 1.20 -30.32 -45.57
N THR A 272 2.39 -30.84 -45.23
CA THR A 272 2.68 -32.28 -45.17
C THR A 272 1.79 -32.98 -44.14
N LEU A 273 1.69 -32.44 -42.92
CA LEU A 273 0.84 -32.96 -41.85
C LEU A 273 -0.64 -32.92 -42.23
N MET A 274 -1.07 -31.88 -42.95
CA MET A 274 -2.42 -31.77 -43.47
C MET A 274 -2.71 -32.85 -44.52
N LEU A 275 -1.78 -33.12 -45.45
CA LEU A 275 -1.94 -34.17 -46.44
C LEU A 275 -1.92 -35.57 -45.80
N ASP A 276 -1.05 -35.80 -44.80
CA ASP A 276 -1.04 -37.03 -44.00
C ASP A 276 -2.40 -37.26 -43.32
N SER A 277 -2.95 -36.21 -42.73
CA SER A 277 -4.26 -36.23 -42.08
C SER A 277 -5.39 -36.50 -43.09
N ILE A 278 -5.37 -35.86 -44.27
CA ILE A 278 -6.33 -36.14 -45.35
C ILE A 278 -6.27 -37.61 -45.79
N GLU A 279 -5.06 -38.15 -46.02
CA GLU A 279 -4.89 -39.55 -46.38
C GLU A 279 -5.48 -40.48 -45.30
N ALA A 280 -5.22 -40.20 -44.03
CA ALA A 280 -5.79 -40.95 -42.91
C ALA A 280 -7.32 -40.89 -42.87
N GLN A 281 -7.92 -39.72 -43.09
CA GLN A 281 -9.37 -39.53 -43.14
C GLN A 281 -10.00 -40.30 -44.31
N LEU A 282 -9.39 -40.26 -45.50
CA LEU A 282 -9.82 -41.01 -46.68
C LEU A 282 -9.76 -42.52 -46.45
N LEU A 283 -8.69 -43.01 -45.82
CA LEU A 283 -8.56 -44.42 -45.44
C LEU A 283 -9.61 -44.83 -44.42
N ALA A 284 -9.86 -44.00 -43.40
CA ALA A 284 -10.90 -44.26 -42.39
C ALA A 284 -12.31 -44.30 -43.01
N ALA A 285 -12.56 -43.51 -44.05
CA ALA A 285 -13.79 -43.53 -44.84
C ALA A 285 -13.89 -44.71 -45.85
N GLY A 286 -12.85 -45.54 -45.97
CA GLY A 286 -12.78 -46.66 -46.91
C GLY A 286 -12.48 -46.24 -48.36
N ALA A 287 -12.10 -44.98 -48.59
CA ALA A 287 -11.77 -44.43 -49.91
C ALA A 287 -10.30 -44.71 -50.29
N VAL A 288 -9.90 -45.99 -50.26
CA VAL A 288 -8.49 -46.41 -50.42
C VAL A 288 -7.85 -45.88 -51.70
N GLY A 289 -8.55 -45.97 -52.84
CA GLY A 289 -8.02 -45.47 -54.12
C GLY A 289 -7.90 -43.93 -54.18
N ALA A 290 -8.65 -43.20 -53.35
CA ALA A 290 -8.49 -41.74 -53.23
C ALA A 290 -7.26 -41.40 -52.39
N ALA A 291 -7.02 -42.13 -51.30
CA ALA A 291 -5.81 -41.97 -50.47
C ALA A 291 -4.53 -42.31 -51.26
N GLU A 292 -4.53 -43.42 -52.01
CA GLU A 292 -3.40 -43.77 -52.90
C GLU A 292 -3.13 -42.68 -53.94
N ALA A 293 -4.17 -42.09 -54.54
CA ALA A 293 -4.01 -41.00 -55.50
C ALA A 293 -3.41 -39.72 -54.88
N VAL A 294 -3.73 -39.42 -53.62
CA VAL A 294 -3.10 -38.31 -52.88
C VAL A 294 -1.63 -38.63 -52.65
N SER A 295 -1.32 -39.82 -52.11
CA SER A 295 0.06 -40.26 -51.86
C SER A 295 0.93 -40.28 -53.13
N ASP A 296 0.39 -40.77 -54.25
CA ASP A 296 1.06 -40.75 -55.55
C ASP A 296 1.38 -39.31 -55.99
N ALA A 297 0.40 -38.41 -55.92
CA ALA A 297 0.58 -37.00 -56.32
C ALA A 297 1.60 -36.24 -55.45
N ARG A 298 1.76 -36.62 -54.18
CA ARG A 298 2.83 -36.09 -53.31
C ARG A 298 4.21 -36.46 -53.83
N THR A 299 4.37 -37.69 -54.31
CA THR A 299 5.66 -38.16 -54.83
C THR A 299 5.94 -37.75 -56.27
N SER A 300 4.92 -37.69 -57.14
CA SER A 300 5.11 -37.48 -58.57
C SER A 300 4.93 -36.03 -59.02
N ASP A 301 4.05 -35.27 -58.33
CA ASP A 301 3.52 -33.98 -58.80
C ASP A 301 3.72 -32.84 -57.78
N ASP A 302 4.58 -33.06 -56.77
CA ASP A 302 4.94 -32.10 -55.71
C ASP A 302 3.70 -31.47 -55.04
N LEU A 303 2.73 -32.32 -54.67
CA LEU A 303 1.49 -31.86 -54.05
C LEU A 303 1.75 -31.09 -52.75
N ASP A 304 2.69 -31.53 -51.91
CA ASP A 304 3.07 -30.86 -50.66
C ASP A 304 3.52 -29.40 -50.92
N GLY A 305 4.40 -29.17 -51.91
CA GLY A 305 4.86 -27.83 -52.27
C GLY A 305 3.75 -26.96 -52.84
N ARG A 306 3.00 -27.46 -53.82
CA ARG A 306 1.93 -26.69 -54.49
C ARG A 306 0.79 -26.33 -53.54
N TRP A 307 0.38 -27.25 -52.68
CA TRP A 307 -0.69 -27.00 -51.72
C TRP A 307 -0.21 -26.14 -50.57
N GLY A 308 1.04 -26.30 -50.11
CA GLY A 308 1.68 -25.37 -49.17
C GLY A 308 1.70 -23.92 -49.70
N GLU A 309 2.06 -23.71 -50.97
CA GLU A 309 1.96 -22.39 -51.60
C GLU A 309 0.53 -21.86 -51.68
N ALA A 310 -0.47 -22.74 -51.85
CA ALA A 310 -1.88 -22.35 -51.86
C ALA A 310 -2.35 -21.88 -50.47
N LEU A 311 -2.04 -22.65 -49.43
CA LEU A 311 -2.33 -22.30 -48.04
C LEU A 311 -1.68 -20.97 -47.64
N ALA A 312 -0.39 -20.80 -47.95
CA ALA A 312 0.34 -19.56 -47.64
C ALA A 312 -0.20 -18.34 -48.39
N ARG A 313 -0.64 -18.51 -49.65
CA ARG A 313 -1.21 -17.42 -50.45
C ARG A 313 -2.56 -16.96 -49.91
N GLU A 314 -3.37 -17.91 -49.43
CA GLU A 314 -4.70 -17.62 -48.89
C GLU A 314 -4.65 -17.20 -47.41
N GLY A 315 -3.53 -17.41 -46.73
CA GLY A 315 -3.39 -17.11 -45.31
C GLY A 315 -4.29 -18.00 -44.46
N VAL A 316 -4.38 -19.29 -44.84
CA VAL A 316 -5.17 -20.30 -44.13
C VAL A 316 -4.37 -21.55 -43.86
N GLY A 317 -4.89 -22.38 -42.97
CA GLY A 317 -4.29 -23.61 -42.47
C GLY A 317 -3.82 -23.51 -41.01
N PRO A 318 -3.45 -24.65 -40.41
CA PRO A 318 -3.02 -24.69 -39.01
C PRO A 318 -1.78 -23.83 -38.71
N ALA A 319 -0.90 -23.62 -39.68
CA ALA A 319 0.28 -22.74 -39.53
C ALA A 319 -0.12 -21.28 -39.25
N GLU A 320 -1.13 -20.77 -39.94
CA GLU A 320 -1.63 -19.40 -39.72
C GLU A 320 -2.33 -19.27 -38.36
N GLY A 321 -3.04 -20.32 -37.94
CA GLY A 321 -3.54 -20.40 -36.57
C GLY A 321 -2.42 -20.31 -35.52
N MET A 322 -1.30 -21.01 -35.74
CA MET A 322 -0.15 -20.96 -34.84
C MET A 322 0.57 -19.61 -34.85
N LYS A 323 0.64 -18.92 -36.00
CA LYS A 323 1.14 -17.55 -36.10
C LYS A 323 0.25 -16.56 -35.35
N ALA A 324 -1.07 -16.70 -35.48
CA ALA A 324 -2.04 -15.90 -34.72
C ALA A 324 -1.91 -16.15 -33.21
N LEU A 325 -1.72 -17.40 -32.80
CA LEU A 325 -1.44 -17.76 -31.41
C LEU A 325 -0.13 -17.13 -30.90
N ALA A 326 0.95 -17.19 -31.70
CA ALA A 326 2.22 -16.58 -31.35
C ALA A 326 2.08 -15.05 -31.17
N ALA A 327 1.36 -14.38 -32.08
CA ALA A 327 1.08 -12.95 -31.99
C ALA A 327 0.27 -12.60 -30.73
N LEU A 328 -0.74 -13.41 -30.39
CA LEU A 328 -1.50 -13.23 -29.15
C LEU A 328 -0.59 -13.32 -27.93
N LEU A 329 0.27 -14.35 -27.85
CA LEU A 329 1.15 -14.52 -26.69
C LEU A 329 2.17 -13.39 -26.58
N GLU A 330 2.72 -12.95 -27.71
CA GLU A 330 3.64 -11.80 -27.78
C GLU A 330 2.99 -10.52 -27.24
N GLU A 331 1.72 -10.28 -27.56
CA GLU A 331 0.98 -9.12 -27.10
C GLU A 331 0.56 -9.23 -25.63
N ARG A 332 0.04 -10.38 -25.22
CA ARG A 332 -0.53 -10.58 -23.87
C ARG A 332 0.56 -10.68 -22.79
N LEU A 333 1.69 -11.32 -23.09
CA LEU A 333 2.73 -11.61 -22.10
C LEU A 333 3.76 -10.48 -21.91
N GLN A 334 3.69 -9.42 -22.72
CA GLN A 334 4.50 -8.20 -22.52
C GLN A 334 4.20 -7.50 -21.19
N GLN A 335 2.99 -7.68 -20.66
CA GLN A 335 2.57 -7.13 -19.39
C GLN A 335 1.99 -8.26 -18.56
N VAL A 336 2.69 -8.61 -17.49
CA VAL A 336 2.22 -9.56 -16.49
C VAL A 336 2.12 -8.79 -15.18
N GLU A 337 1.00 -8.96 -14.49
CA GLU A 337 0.77 -8.38 -13.17
C GLU A 337 0.27 -9.47 -12.23
N VAL A 338 0.79 -9.49 -10.99
CA VAL A 338 0.27 -10.33 -9.92
C VAL A 338 -0.35 -9.42 -8.86
N ARG A 339 -1.65 -9.61 -8.61
CA ARG A 339 -2.37 -8.94 -7.52
C ARG A 339 -2.64 -9.90 -6.38
N GLY A 340 -2.45 -9.47 -5.15
CA GLY A 340 -2.78 -10.29 -3.99
C GLY A 340 -2.86 -9.47 -2.71
N THR A 341 -3.05 -10.15 -1.59
CA THR A 341 -3.00 -9.51 -0.27
C THR A 341 -1.69 -9.85 0.41
N LEU A 342 -0.79 -8.87 0.56
CA LEU A 342 0.42 -9.03 1.35
C LEU A 342 0.05 -8.90 2.83
N ARG A 343 0.45 -9.86 3.66
CA ARG A 343 0.22 -9.84 5.11
C ARG A 343 1.55 -9.90 5.84
N VAL A 344 1.74 -8.94 6.74
CA VAL A 344 2.86 -8.88 7.68
C VAL A 344 2.33 -9.19 9.08
N ALA A 345 2.74 -10.32 9.64
CA ALA A 345 2.29 -10.84 10.92
C ALA A 345 2.98 -10.14 12.12
N GLU A 346 2.52 -10.44 13.34
CA GLU A 346 3.10 -9.88 14.57
C GLU A 346 4.56 -10.28 14.79
N ASP A 347 4.91 -11.50 14.39
CA ASP A 347 6.26 -12.06 14.39
C ASP A 347 7.08 -11.63 13.16
N GLU A 348 6.60 -10.61 12.43
CA GLU A 348 7.21 -10.02 11.24
C GLU A 348 7.30 -10.98 10.04
N THR A 349 6.64 -12.14 10.10
CA THR A 349 6.54 -13.03 8.95
C THR A 349 5.69 -12.40 7.86
N VAL A 350 6.20 -12.41 6.63
CA VAL A 350 5.51 -11.86 5.45
C VAL A 350 4.93 -13.00 4.61
N SER A 351 3.72 -12.82 4.09
CA SER A 351 3.02 -13.80 3.25
C SER A 351 2.17 -13.12 2.18
N LEU A 352 2.09 -13.70 0.98
CA LEU A 352 1.14 -13.28 -0.04
C LEU A 352 -0.06 -14.22 -0.03
N LEU A 353 -1.25 -13.66 0.20
CA LEU A 353 -2.52 -14.37 0.22
C LEU A 353 -3.27 -14.12 -1.09
N GLU A 354 -3.88 -15.18 -1.65
CA GLU A 354 -4.81 -15.11 -2.79
C GLU A 354 -4.28 -14.31 -3.99
N GLY A 355 -3.19 -14.80 -4.61
CA GLY A 355 -2.63 -14.17 -5.80
C GLY A 355 -3.48 -14.44 -7.05
N ARG A 356 -3.70 -13.40 -7.86
CA ARG A 356 -4.33 -13.45 -9.18
C ARG A 356 -3.41 -12.88 -10.23
N VAL A 357 -3.35 -13.54 -11.37
CA VAL A 357 -2.56 -13.09 -12.51
C VAL A 357 -3.42 -12.28 -13.45
N ARG A 358 -2.87 -11.16 -13.91
CA ARG A 358 -3.41 -10.37 -15.01
C ARG A 358 -2.36 -10.27 -16.11
N VAL A 359 -2.83 -10.18 -17.34
CA VAL A 359 -2.00 -10.08 -18.54
C VAL A 359 -2.44 -8.90 -19.39
N GLY A 360 -1.57 -8.43 -20.27
CA GLY A 360 -1.85 -7.37 -21.24
C GLY A 360 -3.17 -7.57 -22.00
N ALA A 361 -3.77 -6.47 -22.45
CA ALA A 361 -4.79 -6.53 -23.50
C ALA A 361 -4.46 -5.76 -24.74
N ILE A 362 -5.16 -6.15 -25.80
CA ILE A 362 -5.13 -5.55 -27.13
C ILE A 362 -5.54 -4.07 -27.09
N ASP A 363 -6.29 -3.64 -26.07
CA ASP A 363 -6.72 -2.25 -25.84
C ASP A 363 -5.97 -1.54 -24.69
N GLY A 364 -4.98 -2.20 -24.09
CA GLY A 364 -4.15 -1.65 -23.01
C GLY A 364 -4.70 -1.83 -21.59
N GLU A 365 -5.84 -2.50 -21.39
CA GLU A 365 -6.35 -2.82 -20.05
C GLU A 365 -5.99 -4.24 -19.62
N LEU A 366 -5.39 -4.43 -18.44
CA LEU A 366 -4.97 -5.76 -17.99
C LEU A 366 -6.18 -6.71 -17.76
N VAL A 367 -6.17 -7.87 -18.40
CA VAL A 367 -7.19 -8.92 -18.28
C VAL A 367 -6.85 -9.84 -17.10
N SER A 368 -7.79 -10.01 -16.18
CA SER A 368 -7.65 -11.01 -15.11
C SER A 368 -7.88 -12.42 -15.65
N LEU A 369 -6.94 -13.31 -15.38
CA LEU A 369 -7.08 -14.74 -15.66
C LEU A 369 -7.94 -15.36 -14.55
N ASP A 370 -9.11 -15.90 -14.90
CA ASP A 370 -10.00 -16.53 -13.91
C ASP A 370 -9.41 -17.89 -13.48
N PRO A 371 -9.04 -18.07 -12.18
CA PRO A 371 -8.48 -19.34 -11.71
C PRO A 371 -9.45 -20.51 -11.87
N ALA A 372 -10.76 -20.29 -11.76
CA ALA A 372 -11.76 -21.35 -11.90
C ALA A 372 -11.79 -21.94 -13.31
N ARG A 373 -11.40 -21.15 -14.31
CA ARG A 373 -11.39 -21.53 -15.72
C ARG A 373 -10.01 -21.98 -16.18
N THR A 374 -8.98 -21.26 -15.78
CA THR A 374 -7.60 -21.47 -16.24
C THR A 374 -6.86 -22.51 -15.40
N GLY A 375 -7.28 -22.71 -14.15
CA GLY A 375 -6.55 -23.51 -13.16
C GLY A 375 -5.28 -22.83 -12.65
N LEU A 376 -5.04 -21.58 -13.02
CA LEU A 376 -3.88 -20.80 -12.60
C LEU A 376 -4.16 -20.15 -11.25
N GLU A 377 -3.78 -20.84 -10.17
CA GLU A 377 -3.79 -20.30 -8.82
C GLU A 377 -2.36 -20.00 -8.39
N ILE A 378 -2.11 -18.78 -7.91
CA ILE A 378 -0.88 -18.47 -7.18
C ILE A 378 -1.12 -18.93 -5.74
N GLU A 379 -0.59 -20.11 -5.42
CA GLU A 379 -0.57 -20.62 -4.06
C GLU A 379 0.15 -19.63 -3.12
N ALA A 380 -0.15 -19.69 -1.83
CA ALA A 380 0.40 -18.77 -0.83
C ALA A 380 1.93 -18.67 -0.94
N ALA A 381 2.40 -17.56 -1.49
CA ALA A 381 3.81 -17.35 -1.75
C ALA A 381 4.52 -17.20 -0.42
N ARG A 382 5.60 -17.95 -0.25
CA ARG A 382 6.50 -17.75 0.87
C ARG A 382 7.31 -16.49 0.60
N VAL A 383 7.23 -15.56 1.54
CA VAL A 383 8.05 -14.35 1.52
C VAL A 383 9.05 -14.46 2.65
N ASP A 384 10.31 -14.69 2.30
CA ASP A 384 11.42 -14.56 3.23
C ASP A 384 11.79 -13.07 3.22
N ALA A 385 11.38 -12.34 4.26
CA ALA A 385 11.62 -10.91 4.41
C ALA A 385 12.00 -10.56 5.85
N ARG A 386 12.66 -9.43 6.03
CA ARG A 386 13.12 -8.93 7.33
C ARG A 386 12.99 -7.41 7.40
N VAL A 387 12.66 -6.92 8.58
CA VAL A 387 12.62 -5.49 8.85
C VAL A 387 14.02 -5.06 9.32
N GLU A 388 14.58 -4.04 8.67
CA GLU A 388 15.89 -3.45 8.96
C GLU A 388 15.77 -2.00 9.42
N ASP A 389 16.91 -1.43 9.82
CA ASP A 389 17.06 -0.01 10.14
C ASP A 389 16.02 0.47 11.16
N ALA A 390 15.80 -0.37 12.18
CA ALA A 390 14.78 -0.17 13.20
C ALA A 390 13.43 0.19 12.57
N GLY A 391 12.87 -0.66 11.71
CA GLY A 391 11.51 -0.45 11.19
C GLY A 391 11.41 0.42 9.95
N GLU A 392 12.47 1.13 9.56
CA GLU A 392 12.41 2.07 8.42
C GLU A 392 12.41 1.37 7.06
N ARG A 393 12.94 0.14 6.98
CA ARG A 393 13.11 -0.58 5.71
C ARG A 393 12.65 -2.01 5.83
N LEU A 394 11.94 -2.49 4.81
CA LEU A 394 11.59 -3.90 4.65
C LEU A 394 12.44 -4.50 3.53
N VAL A 395 13.25 -5.50 3.85
CA VAL A 395 14.07 -6.20 2.86
C VAL A 395 13.44 -7.54 2.54
N ILE A 396 13.04 -7.72 1.27
CA ILE A 396 12.59 -9.01 0.73
C ILE A 396 13.84 -9.77 0.26
N GLU A 397 14.19 -10.83 0.97
CA GLU A 397 15.31 -11.71 0.60
C GLU A 397 14.89 -12.66 -0.52
N ALA A 398 13.66 -13.18 -0.45
CA ALA A 398 13.06 -14.00 -1.49
C ALA A 398 11.53 -14.01 -1.38
N LEU A 399 10.86 -13.48 -2.38
CA LEU A 399 9.44 -13.70 -2.67
C LEU A 399 9.35 -14.73 -3.79
N ARG A 400 8.85 -15.93 -3.49
CA ARG A 400 8.75 -17.04 -4.46
C ARG A 400 7.31 -17.22 -4.96
N LEU A 401 7.09 -16.99 -6.25
CA LEU A 401 5.80 -17.19 -6.91
C LEU A 401 5.88 -18.44 -7.80
N ASN A 402 5.04 -19.44 -7.53
CA ASN A 402 4.88 -20.59 -8.41
C ASN A 402 4.07 -20.15 -9.64
N LEU A 403 4.77 -19.75 -10.70
CA LEU A 403 4.19 -19.26 -11.94
C LEU A 403 4.81 -20.00 -13.13
N PRO A 404 4.41 -21.27 -13.38
CA PRO A 404 4.93 -22.02 -14.50
C PRO A 404 4.53 -21.37 -15.81
N LEU A 405 5.50 -21.22 -16.71
CA LEU A 405 5.29 -20.57 -18.00
C LEU A 405 4.24 -21.29 -18.86
N SER A 406 4.19 -22.62 -18.80
CA SER A 406 3.18 -23.40 -19.53
C SER A 406 1.75 -23.11 -19.04
N TRP A 407 1.59 -22.89 -17.73
CA TRP A 407 0.29 -22.57 -17.14
C TRP A 407 -0.14 -21.18 -17.55
N LEU A 408 0.78 -20.22 -17.55
CA LEU A 408 0.50 -18.85 -18.00
C LEU A 408 0.07 -18.83 -19.47
N VAL A 409 0.83 -19.45 -20.37
CA VAL A 409 0.49 -19.55 -21.79
C VAL A 409 -0.87 -20.23 -21.98
N ARG A 410 -1.10 -21.36 -21.32
CA ARG A 410 -2.38 -22.08 -21.41
C ARG A 410 -3.53 -21.24 -20.90
N ALA A 411 -3.36 -20.51 -19.81
CA ALA A 411 -4.36 -19.63 -19.24
C ALA A 411 -4.75 -18.51 -20.20
N VAL A 412 -3.78 -17.87 -20.85
CA VAL A 412 -4.02 -16.85 -21.89
C VAL A 412 -4.85 -17.41 -23.05
N VAL A 413 -4.46 -18.56 -23.59
CA VAL A 413 -5.19 -19.19 -24.71
C VAL A 413 -6.60 -19.61 -24.29
N LEU A 414 -6.74 -20.15 -23.08
CA LEU A 414 -8.05 -20.51 -22.56
C LEU A 414 -8.93 -19.29 -22.38
N GLU A 415 -8.39 -18.17 -21.89
CA GLU A 415 -9.11 -16.91 -21.71
C GLU A 415 -9.62 -16.36 -23.06
N GLU A 416 -8.75 -16.33 -24.07
CA GLU A 416 -9.11 -15.86 -25.42
C GLU A 416 -10.17 -16.75 -26.10
N ALA A 417 -10.19 -18.06 -25.80
CA ALA A 417 -11.19 -18.97 -26.35
C ALA A 417 -12.64 -18.61 -25.93
N GLY A 418 -12.82 -17.90 -24.81
CA GLY A 418 -14.14 -17.72 -24.19
C GLY A 418 -14.69 -19.02 -23.55
N GLU A 419 -15.91 -18.94 -23.01
CA GLU A 419 -16.60 -20.12 -22.44
C GLU A 419 -17.12 -21.09 -23.51
N GLU A 420 -17.36 -20.58 -24.71
CA GLU A 420 -18.07 -21.32 -25.76
C GLU A 420 -17.13 -22.14 -26.67
N ARG A 421 -15.83 -21.85 -26.66
CA ARG A 421 -14.86 -22.47 -27.58
C ARG A 421 -13.78 -23.25 -26.82
N THR A 422 -13.32 -24.32 -27.48
CA THR A 422 -12.13 -25.05 -27.04
C THR A 422 -10.87 -24.43 -27.66
N ARG A 423 -9.68 -24.63 -27.07
CA ARG A 423 -8.40 -24.22 -27.68
C ARG A 423 -8.26 -24.70 -29.14
N ARG A 424 -8.73 -25.92 -29.41
CA ARG A 424 -8.76 -26.51 -30.75
C ARG A 424 -9.67 -25.72 -31.70
N ALA A 425 -10.87 -25.37 -31.26
CA ALA A 425 -11.82 -24.62 -32.06
C ALA A 425 -11.29 -23.21 -32.38
N LEU A 426 -10.67 -22.55 -31.40
CA LEU A 426 -10.03 -21.25 -31.58
C LEU A 426 -8.89 -21.31 -32.62
N LEU A 427 -8.01 -22.31 -32.51
CA LEU A 427 -6.92 -22.47 -33.46
C LEU A 427 -7.40 -22.79 -34.88
N ALA A 428 -8.46 -23.60 -35.00
CA ALA A 428 -9.08 -23.91 -36.28
C ALA A 428 -9.77 -22.68 -36.91
N GLU A 429 -10.38 -21.83 -36.08
CA GLU A 429 -10.99 -20.56 -36.48
C GLU A 429 -9.91 -19.58 -36.99
N TRP A 430 -8.84 -19.35 -36.22
CA TRP A 430 -7.73 -18.48 -36.66
C TRP A 430 -7.00 -19.02 -37.88
N GLY A 431 -6.88 -20.34 -37.98
CA GLY A 431 -6.33 -21.00 -39.16
C GLY A 431 -7.28 -21.01 -40.36
N GLY A 432 -8.50 -20.49 -40.27
CA GLY A 432 -9.44 -20.50 -41.41
C GLY A 432 -9.73 -21.91 -41.94
N CYS A 433 -9.82 -22.92 -41.06
CA CYS A 433 -10.00 -24.32 -41.47
C CYS A 433 -11.28 -24.57 -42.30
N GLY A 434 -12.27 -23.67 -42.23
CA GLY A 434 -13.49 -23.74 -43.05
C GLY A 434 -13.32 -23.25 -44.50
N ASP A 435 -12.24 -22.53 -44.79
CA ASP A 435 -12.00 -21.85 -46.07
C ASP A 435 -10.76 -22.42 -46.80
N LEU A 436 -10.42 -23.69 -46.56
CA LEU A 436 -9.21 -24.29 -47.11
C LEU A 436 -9.26 -24.43 -48.66
N PRO A 437 -8.17 -24.11 -49.36
CA PRO A 437 -8.09 -24.28 -50.81
C PRO A 437 -8.14 -25.75 -51.18
N THR A 438 -8.91 -26.06 -52.22
CA THR A 438 -8.95 -27.41 -52.80
C THR A 438 -7.99 -27.48 -53.99
N ASP A 439 -7.03 -28.42 -53.96
CA ASP A 439 -6.21 -28.77 -55.13
C ASP A 439 -7.00 -29.68 -56.10
N ALA A 440 -6.63 -29.68 -57.39
CA ALA A 440 -7.24 -30.56 -58.39
C ALA A 440 -7.15 -32.06 -58.03
N VAL A 441 -6.13 -32.47 -57.26
CA VAL A 441 -6.02 -33.84 -56.75
C VAL A 441 -7.00 -34.09 -55.60
N LEU A 442 -7.34 -33.08 -54.81
CA LEU A 442 -8.28 -33.21 -53.70
C LEU A 442 -9.74 -33.06 -54.15
N GLU A 443 -9.97 -32.37 -55.27
CA GLU A 443 -11.30 -32.14 -55.83
C GLU A 443 -12.05 -33.45 -56.13
N GLY A 444 -13.24 -33.60 -55.55
CA GLY A 444 -14.07 -34.80 -55.66
C GLY A 444 -13.56 -36.02 -54.87
N ARG A 445 -12.45 -35.88 -54.13
CA ARG A 445 -11.87 -36.92 -53.27
C ARG A 445 -12.02 -36.58 -51.79
N CYS A 446 -11.73 -35.34 -51.39
CA CYS A 446 -11.89 -34.82 -50.04
C CYS A 446 -12.71 -33.52 -50.13
N ASP A 447 -13.93 -33.54 -49.62
CA ASP A 447 -14.81 -32.37 -49.60
C ASP A 447 -14.45 -31.41 -48.45
N ALA A 448 -15.17 -30.29 -48.33
CA ALA A 448 -14.91 -29.30 -47.29
C ALA A 448 -14.97 -29.89 -45.87
N VAL A 449 -15.85 -30.87 -45.62
CA VAL A 449 -15.97 -31.53 -44.31
C VAL A 449 -14.73 -32.39 -44.02
N CYS A 450 -14.24 -33.10 -45.04
CA CYS A 450 -12.98 -33.86 -44.95
C CYS A 450 -11.78 -32.95 -44.69
N LEU A 451 -11.68 -31.81 -45.38
CA LEU A 451 -10.61 -30.82 -45.20
C LEU A 451 -10.65 -30.17 -43.81
N GLU A 452 -11.84 -29.75 -43.34
CA GLU A 452 -12.03 -29.16 -42.01
C GLU A 452 -11.67 -30.17 -40.90
N ALA A 453 -12.08 -31.43 -41.05
CA ALA A 453 -11.73 -32.50 -40.11
C ALA A 453 -10.22 -32.74 -40.05
N ALA A 454 -9.55 -32.80 -41.21
CA ALA A 454 -8.11 -32.96 -41.30
C ALA A 454 -7.37 -31.78 -40.64
N CYS A 455 -7.85 -30.55 -40.87
CA CYS A 455 -7.36 -29.33 -40.24
C CYS A 455 -7.46 -29.37 -38.72
N ALA A 456 -8.63 -29.71 -38.20
CA ALA A 456 -8.85 -29.80 -36.76
C ALA A 456 -7.99 -30.88 -36.09
N GLU A 457 -7.68 -31.98 -36.80
CA GLU A 457 -6.76 -33.02 -36.32
C GLU A 457 -5.32 -32.50 -36.25
N VAL A 458 -4.82 -31.85 -37.31
CA VAL A 458 -3.47 -31.25 -37.31
C VAL A 458 -3.35 -30.15 -36.26
N SER A 459 -4.35 -29.27 -36.12
CA SER A 459 -4.41 -28.28 -35.04
C SER A 459 -4.32 -28.92 -33.65
N THR A 460 -4.93 -30.09 -33.45
CA THR A 460 -4.83 -30.84 -32.19
C THR A 460 -3.42 -31.37 -31.95
N ALA A 461 -2.79 -31.92 -32.99
CA ALA A 461 -1.41 -32.40 -32.91
C ALA A 461 -0.41 -31.26 -32.62
N LEU A 462 -0.58 -30.11 -33.26
CA LEU A 462 0.25 -28.92 -33.02
C LEU A 462 0.08 -28.38 -31.59
N LEU A 463 -1.16 -28.33 -31.07
CA LEU A 463 -1.40 -27.96 -29.67
C LEU A 463 -0.77 -28.94 -28.68
N ALA A 464 -0.79 -30.24 -28.99
CA ALA A 464 -0.13 -31.25 -28.15
C ALA A 464 1.40 -31.11 -28.17
N SER A 465 1.99 -30.81 -29.33
CA SER A 465 3.42 -30.51 -29.45
C SER A 465 3.80 -29.24 -28.71
N LEU A 466 2.95 -28.21 -28.77
CA LEU A 466 3.13 -26.99 -27.98
C LEU A 466 3.07 -27.26 -26.48
N ASP A 467 2.04 -27.98 -26.00
CA ASP A 467 1.92 -28.33 -24.58
C ASP A 467 3.16 -29.10 -24.09
N ALA A 468 3.68 -30.02 -24.91
CA ALA A 468 4.91 -30.76 -24.59
C ALA A 468 6.16 -29.86 -24.56
N ALA A 469 6.30 -28.93 -25.51
CA ALA A 469 7.40 -27.97 -25.54
C ALA A 469 7.36 -27.04 -24.31
N LEU A 470 6.18 -26.53 -23.95
CA LEU A 470 5.98 -25.67 -22.78
C LEU A 470 6.28 -26.39 -21.46
N MET A 471 5.89 -27.66 -21.32
CA MET A 471 6.25 -28.47 -20.14
C MET A 471 7.77 -28.61 -19.98
N GLY A 472 8.51 -28.68 -21.09
CA GLY A 472 9.98 -28.66 -21.05
C GLY A 472 10.54 -27.35 -20.52
N LEU A 473 9.88 -26.22 -20.83
CA LEU A 473 10.27 -24.90 -20.34
C LEU A 473 9.98 -24.73 -18.85
N ASP A 474 8.94 -25.34 -18.28
CA ASP A 474 8.65 -25.24 -16.84
C ASP A 474 9.79 -25.78 -15.97
N ALA A 475 10.54 -26.77 -16.45
CA ALA A 475 11.73 -27.25 -15.74
C ALA A 475 12.81 -26.17 -15.60
N LEU A 476 12.83 -25.19 -16.51
CA LEU A 476 13.72 -24.03 -16.51
C LEU A 476 13.06 -22.78 -15.92
N ARG A 477 11.72 -22.67 -16.01
CA ARG A 477 10.91 -21.47 -15.78
C ARG A 477 9.61 -21.80 -15.03
N GLY A 478 9.73 -22.52 -13.92
CA GLY A 478 8.60 -22.94 -13.08
C GLY A 478 8.26 -21.96 -11.97
N GLU A 479 9.23 -21.17 -11.53
CA GLU A 479 9.13 -20.27 -10.38
C GLU A 479 9.71 -18.89 -10.71
N VAL A 480 9.05 -17.85 -10.19
CA VAL A 480 9.57 -16.48 -10.15
C VAL A 480 10.09 -16.20 -8.74
N VAL A 481 11.32 -15.70 -8.63
CA VAL A 481 11.90 -15.26 -7.36
C VAL A 481 12.20 -13.76 -7.45
N LEU A 482 11.65 -12.98 -6.53
CA LEU A 482 11.88 -11.53 -6.42
C LEU A 482 12.64 -11.22 -5.12
N ALA A 483 13.56 -10.27 -5.18
CA ALA A 483 14.31 -9.79 -4.02
C ALA A 483 14.60 -8.29 -4.16
N GLY A 484 14.65 -7.58 -3.03
CA GLY A 484 14.92 -6.15 -3.04
C GLY A 484 14.52 -5.43 -1.77
N GLU A 485 14.72 -4.12 -1.78
CA GLU A 485 14.40 -3.24 -0.67
C GLU A 485 13.08 -2.53 -0.95
N VAL A 486 12.21 -2.54 0.05
CA VAL A 486 10.88 -1.94 -0.02
C VAL A 486 10.87 -0.67 0.82
N ALA A 487 10.54 0.45 0.16
CA ALA A 487 10.31 1.72 0.82
C ALA A 487 8.98 1.65 1.59
N LEU A 488 9.00 2.15 2.82
CA LEU A 488 7.84 2.19 3.70
C LEU A 488 7.44 3.64 3.93
N GLU A 489 6.16 3.95 3.75
CA GLU A 489 5.63 5.30 3.95
C GLU A 489 4.44 5.27 4.92
N ASP A 490 4.39 6.28 5.79
CA ASP A 490 3.34 6.54 6.78
C ASP A 490 2.75 7.92 6.46
N ALA A 491 1.63 7.90 5.73
CA ALA A 491 0.95 9.11 5.29
C ALA A 491 0.03 9.70 6.40
N SER A 492 -0.37 8.85 7.35
CA SER A 492 -1.27 9.18 8.46
C SER A 492 -0.55 9.77 9.66
N ALA A 493 0.78 9.63 9.71
CA ALA A 493 1.65 10.02 10.82
C ALA A 493 1.21 9.37 12.16
N ASP A 494 1.06 8.04 12.13
CA ASP A 494 0.70 7.19 13.28
C ASP A 494 1.71 6.04 13.51
N LEU A 495 2.85 6.06 12.80
CA LEU A 495 3.87 5.01 12.74
C LEU A 495 3.43 3.70 12.07
N LEU A 496 2.22 3.62 11.53
CA LEU A 496 1.77 2.48 10.76
C LEU A 496 2.09 2.72 9.27
N VAL A 497 2.74 1.74 8.64
CA VAL A 497 3.04 1.85 7.20
C VAL A 497 1.75 1.81 6.40
N ASP A 498 1.43 2.87 5.66
CA ASP A 498 0.27 2.97 4.78
C ASP A 498 0.56 2.43 3.38
N THR A 499 1.75 2.71 2.85
CA THR A 499 2.16 2.31 1.50
C THR A 499 3.54 1.67 1.50
N MET A 500 3.72 0.75 0.56
CA MET A 500 4.96 0.01 0.31
C MET A 500 5.27 0.06 -1.18
N ASP A 501 6.45 0.53 -1.53
CA ASP A 501 6.86 0.65 -2.93
C ASP A 501 8.29 0.15 -3.14
N ALA A 502 8.53 -0.60 -4.21
CA ALA A 502 9.85 -1.14 -4.52
C ALA A 502 10.04 -1.41 -6.01
N VAL A 503 11.30 -1.35 -6.44
CA VAL A 503 11.76 -2.04 -7.65
C VAL A 503 12.57 -3.25 -7.19
N LEU A 504 12.06 -4.45 -7.47
CA LEU A 504 12.64 -5.72 -7.07
C LEU A 504 13.41 -6.33 -8.23
N GLU A 505 14.59 -6.88 -7.94
CA GLU A 505 15.28 -7.74 -8.87
C GLU A 505 14.56 -9.10 -8.92
N GLY A 506 14.18 -9.51 -10.11
CA GLY A 506 13.47 -10.74 -10.39
C GLY A 506 14.29 -11.75 -11.19
N ALA A 507 13.94 -13.02 -11.03
CA ALA A 507 14.45 -14.10 -11.87
C ALA A 507 13.40 -15.19 -12.08
N TRP A 508 13.23 -15.62 -13.34
CA TRP A 508 12.53 -16.85 -13.66
C TRP A 508 13.50 -18.01 -13.57
N THR A 509 13.13 -19.04 -12.80
CA THR A 509 13.98 -20.18 -12.51
C THR A 509 13.16 -21.47 -12.45
N GLY A 510 13.84 -22.60 -12.32
CA GLY A 510 13.23 -23.93 -12.24
C GLY A 510 14.27 -24.97 -11.80
N GLU A 511 13.84 -26.20 -11.56
CA GLU A 511 14.71 -27.27 -11.05
C GLU A 511 15.93 -27.57 -11.94
N ALA A 512 15.80 -27.33 -13.25
CA ALA A 512 16.84 -27.54 -14.24
C ALA A 512 17.55 -26.25 -14.69
N ALA A 513 17.17 -25.08 -14.16
CA ALA A 513 17.71 -23.79 -14.57
C ALA A 513 19.18 -23.63 -14.12
N THR A 514 20.09 -23.49 -15.08
CA THR A 514 21.52 -23.18 -14.81
C THR A 514 21.86 -21.70 -14.96
N SER A 515 20.99 -20.93 -15.62
CA SER A 515 21.07 -19.48 -15.79
C SER A 515 19.65 -18.94 -15.74
N PRO A 516 19.22 -18.34 -14.62
CA PRO A 516 17.89 -17.75 -14.51
C PRO A 516 17.72 -16.56 -15.45
N ASP A 517 16.52 -16.40 -15.98
CA ASP A 517 16.17 -15.23 -16.80
C ASP A 517 15.82 -14.08 -15.87
N ARG A 518 16.66 -13.05 -15.85
CA ARG A 518 16.52 -11.90 -14.94
C ARG A 518 15.59 -10.85 -15.53
N PHE A 519 14.91 -10.12 -14.65
CA PHE A 519 14.04 -9.01 -14.97
C PHE A 519 13.86 -8.11 -13.75
N ASP A 520 13.32 -6.92 -13.92
CA ASP A 520 12.89 -6.06 -12.81
C ASP A 520 11.36 -6.13 -12.63
N ALA A 521 10.91 -5.99 -11.39
CA ALA A 521 9.49 -5.97 -11.05
C ALA A 521 9.16 -4.82 -10.09
N GLU A 522 8.12 -4.05 -10.39
CA GLU A 522 7.62 -3.01 -9.51
C GLU A 522 6.61 -3.61 -8.52
N LEU A 523 6.87 -3.46 -7.22
CA LEU A 523 5.92 -3.79 -6.15
C LEU A 523 5.29 -2.50 -5.65
N ALA A 524 3.96 -2.45 -5.64
CA ALA A 524 3.19 -1.42 -4.96
C ALA A 524 2.18 -2.10 -4.01
N ALA A 525 2.11 -1.65 -2.76
CA ALA A 525 1.18 -2.19 -1.78
C ALA A 525 0.55 -1.08 -0.94
N THR A 526 -0.77 -1.13 -0.75
CA THR A 526 -1.50 -0.15 0.08
C THR A 526 -2.22 -0.85 1.21
N ARG A 527 -2.12 -0.31 2.43
CA ARG A 527 -2.75 -0.86 3.63
C ARG A 527 -4.27 -0.94 3.44
N ILE A 528 -4.82 -2.09 3.81
CA ILE A 528 -6.26 -2.34 3.84
C ILE A 528 -6.77 -1.94 5.24
N ALA A 529 -7.49 -0.83 5.34
CA ALA A 529 -8.03 -0.34 6.63
C ALA A 529 -9.25 -1.16 7.14
N PRO A 530 -9.36 -1.50 8.46
CA PRO A 530 -8.29 -1.60 9.46
C PRO A 530 -8.36 -2.89 10.33
N PRO A 531 -7.25 -3.42 10.88
CA PRO A 531 -7.32 -4.30 12.04
C PRO A 531 -7.49 -3.45 13.34
N PRO A 532 -8.24 -3.97 14.33
CA PRO A 532 -8.80 -3.24 15.47
C PRO A 532 -7.80 -2.68 16.48
#